data_AF-A0AA51HHG5-F1
#
_entry.id   AF-A0AA51HHG5-F1
#
_cell.length_a   1.000
_cell.length_b   1.000
_cell.length_c   1.000
_cell.angle_alpha   90.00
_cell.angle_beta   90.00
_cell.angle_gamma   90.00
#
_symmetry.space_group_name_H-M   'P 1'
#
loop_
_entity.id
_entity.type
_entity.pdbx_description
1 polymer ?
#
loop_
_entity_poly.entity_id
_entity_poly.type
_entity_poly.pdbx_seq_one_letter_code
_entity_poly.pdbx_strand_id
1 'polypeptide(L)'
;MKDLQYKKGQSHASSRSNNIHNQNNKYYLLPLIFIAAILPFIMRFHEYDPGLSGYNWFTDEKSWFDAFLYFKQVFLLIVCSVMILIILYKIYQDRRFLNFSKSLIPIFVYGLLALLSTLFSKYLSFGLSGIYEQFESVFAILGYCLIVYYAFLFINTEEDIRFIFKYLLIGILVFCMLGLSQAIGHDFIMTGLAKLLILPQKYWNELGLKFNFGANRVYLTLYNPNYVGVYVSLLAPILLALLLTEKHKLRKILYIIALIGLMISLIGSESKTSIISLSIALLFTLFFFRTYIFRKSKITIAIIGVCGIAVILIGALKFSAISNTINTMINVPKSSPALTDIRTEEMLSITYKDNILNVNADTSDNNITVILTDSEFNAVPYSVNDANSFTISDPRFAGIQITPKLYNDVICLAINIDGKDWIFSNQLGDNTFYYLNAKGKFDKIKTADHVLFNDYENFASGRGYIWSRTIPLLKKYVLLGSGADSFTLVFPQQDYVNLYNAGFDGQLITRPHNMYLQIGVQSGVISLIAFLAFYILYFISCIKLYWRGTFDNFFSQAGVAIFIGTIAYMIAGISNDSTITVAPVFWVLIGIGVTINFKLKKRSEN
;
A
#
# COMPACT_ATOMS: atom_id res chain seq x y z
N MET A 1 -61.27 22.52 -26.03
CA MET A 1 -60.89 22.62 -24.59
C MET A 1 -60.67 21.27 -23.88
N LYS A 2 -61.25 20.14 -24.33
CA LYS A 2 -61.03 18.82 -23.71
C LYS A 2 -59.66 18.16 -24.00
N ASP A 3 -59.03 18.44 -25.15
CA ASP A 3 -57.69 17.90 -25.48
C ASP A 3 -56.52 18.52 -24.70
N LEU A 4 -56.70 19.75 -24.19
CA LEU A 4 -55.69 20.44 -23.38
C LEU A 4 -55.61 19.90 -21.94
N GLN A 5 -56.69 19.30 -21.43
CA GLN A 5 -56.67 18.64 -20.11
C GLN A 5 -56.10 17.21 -20.18
N TYR A 6 -56.31 16.49 -21.30
CA TYR A 6 -55.76 15.13 -21.48
C TYR A 6 -54.23 15.13 -21.61
N LYS A 7 -53.64 16.12 -22.31
CA LYS A 7 -52.18 16.30 -22.42
C LYS A 7 -51.50 16.77 -21.12
N LYS A 8 -52.20 17.51 -20.25
CA LYS A 8 -51.68 17.94 -18.94
C LYS A 8 -51.61 16.80 -17.92
N GLY A 9 -52.52 15.81 -18.00
CA GLY A 9 -52.50 14.63 -17.13
C GLY A 9 -51.36 13.66 -17.44
N GLN A 10 -51.02 13.45 -18.72
CA GLN A 10 -49.93 12.56 -19.13
C GLN A 10 -48.52 13.11 -18.84
N SER A 11 -48.30 14.44 -18.91
CA SER A 11 -46.98 15.02 -18.59
C SER A 11 -46.69 15.00 -17.08
N HIS A 12 -47.72 15.17 -16.24
CA HIS A 12 -47.57 14.99 -14.80
C HIS A 12 -47.38 13.52 -14.41
N ALA A 13 -48.07 12.57 -15.06
CA ALA A 13 -47.88 11.14 -14.79
C ALA A 13 -46.50 10.61 -15.25
N SER A 14 -46.00 11.05 -16.42
CA SER A 14 -44.66 10.65 -16.92
C SER A 14 -43.52 11.30 -16.13
N SER A 15 -43.68 12.54 -15.66
CA SER A 15 -42.72 13.20 -14.77
C SER A 15 -42.75 12.62 -13.34
N ARG A 16 -43.90 12.18 -12.83
CA ARG A 16 -44.01 11.44 -11.56
C ARG A 16 -43.39 10.03 -11.67
N SER A 17 -43.67 9.31 -12.75
CA SER A 17 -43.07 7.99 -13.05
C SER A 17 -41.54 8.08 -13.17
N ASN A 18 -41.02 9.05 -13.92
CA ASN A 18 -39.57 9.29 -14.01
C ASN A 18 -38.96 9.71 -12.67
N ASN A 19 -39.63 10.55 -11.86
CA ASN A 19 -39.14 10.92 -10.52
C ASN A 19 -39.13 9.74 -9.53
N ILE A 20 -40.14 8.86 -9.56
CA ILE A 20 -40.21 7.67 -8.71
C ILE A 20 -39.12 6.65 -9.12
N HIS A 21 -38.89 6.47 -10.42
CA HIS A 21 -37.80 5.61 -10.91
C HIS A 21 -36.41 6.15 -10.54
N ASN A 22 -36.22 7.48 -10.56
CA ASN A 22 -34.95 8.14 -10.23
C ASN A 22 -34.68 8.21 -8.70
N GLN A 23 -35.72 8.29 -7.86
CA GLN A 23 -35.56 8.22 -6.40
C GLN A 23 -35.19 6.80 -5.93
N ASN A 24 -35.78 5.76 -6.53
CA ASN A 24 -35.49 4.38 -6.17
C ASN A 24 -34.05 3.94 -6.51
N ASN A 25 -33.38 4.56 -7.49
CA ASN A 25 -32.02 4.18 -7.84
C ASN A 25 -30.97 4.62 -6.80
N LYS A 26 -31.24 5.70 -6.05
CA LYS A 26 -30.27 6.27 -5.09
C LYS A 26 -29.91 5.33 -3.95
N TYR A 27 -30.86 4.52 -3.49
CA TYR A 27 -30.62 3.53 -2.43
C TYR A 27 -29.58 2.48 -2.85
N TYR A 28 -29.57 2.09 -4.12
CA TYR A 28 -28.59 1.15 -4.64
C TYR A 28 -27.18 1.75 -4.74
N LEU A 29 -27.02 3.07 -4.67
CA LEU A 29 -25.71 3.74 -4.69
C LEU A 29 -25.10 3.88 -3.29
N LEU A 30 -25.88 3.65 -2.23
CA LEU A 30 -25.41 3.79 -0.84
C LEU A 30 -24.20 2.90 -0.51
N PRO A 31 -24.10 1.63 -0.97
CA PRO A 31 -22.90 0.82 -0.75
C PRO A 31 -21.63 1.47 -1.33
N LEU A 32 -21.70 2.01 -2.56
CA LEU A 32 -20.57 2.68 -3.20
C LEU A 32 -20.19 3.97 -2.45
N ILE A 33 -21.19 4.73 -1.97
CA ILE A 33 -20.97 5.93 -1.16
C ILE A 33 -20.31 5.58 0.16
N PHE A 34 -20.78 4.54 0.84
CA PHE A 34 -20.20 4.09 2.10
C PHE A 34 -18.72 3.74 1.91
N ILE A 35 -18.40 2.95 0.88
CA ILE A 35 -17.02 2.54 0.59
C ILE A 35 -16.14 3.75 0.24
N ALA A 36 -16.64 4.68 -0.59
CA ALA A 36 -15.83 5.81 -1.05
C ALA A 36 -15.69 6.94 -0.01
N ALA A 37 -16.68 7.13 0.86
CA ALA A 37 -16.78 8.33 1.70
C ALA A 37 -16.85 8.08 3.20
N ILE A 38 -17.12 6.85 3.67
CA ILE A 38 -17.27 6.53 5.09
C ILE A 38 -16.23 5.50 5.55
N LEU A 39 -16.04 4.42 4.79
CA LEU A 39 -15.10 3.34 5.10
C LEU A 39 -13.68 3.85 5.43
N PRO A 40 -13.09 4.84 4.71
CA PRO A 40 -11.75 5.33 5.03
C PRO A 40 -11.62 5.89 6.45
N PHE A 41 -12.71 6.38 7.06
CA PHE A 41 -12.72 6.99 8.40
C PHE A 41 -12.81 5.97 9.53
N ILE A 42 -13.17 4.72 9.24
CA ILE A 42 -13.45 3.73 10.27
C ILE A 42 -12.16 3.43 11.02
N MET A 43 -12.17 3.73 12.32
CA MET A 43 -11.12 3.41 13.26
C MET A 43 -11.73 2.85 14.52
N ARG A 44 -11.21 1.72 14.98
CA ARG A 44 -11.65 1.07 16.20
C ARG A 44 -10.56 0.12 16.65
N PHE A 45 -10.23 0.18 17.94
CA PHE A 45 -9.19 -0.63 18.53
C PHE A 45 -9.60 -2.11 18.57
N HIS A 46 -8.70 -2.95 18.10
CA HIS A 46 -8.82 -4.39 18.01
C HIS A 46 -7.56 -5.02 18.60
N GLU A 47 -7.75 -5.81 19.65
CA GLU A 47 -6.71 -6.67 20.22
C GLU A 47 -6.81 -8.05 19.55
N TYR A 48 -5.68 -8.59 19.09
CA TYR A 48 -5.62 -9.87 18.38
C TYR A 48 -4.28 -10.57 18.55
N ASP A 49 -4.27 -11.88 18.33
CA ASP A 49 -3.04 -12.67 18.18
C ASP A 49 -2.67 -12.72 16.68
N PRO A 50 -1.48 -12.20 16.28
CA PRO A 50 -1.02 -12.31 14.92
C PRO A 50 -0.81 -13.73 14.42
N GLY A 51 -0.70 -14.74 15.30
CA GLY A 51 -0.37 -16.11 14.94
C GLY A 51 1.07 -16.29 14.45
N LEU A 52 1.95 -15.33 14.73
CA LEU A 52 3.33 -15.31 14.23
C LEU A 52 4.37 -15.73 15.28
N SER A 53 3.99 -15.93 16.54
CA SER A 53 4.94 -16.27 17.63
C SER A 53 5.73 -17.57 17.39
N GLY A 54 5.20 -18.49 16.59
CA GLY A 54 5.91 -19.71 16.20
C GLY A 54 7.06 -19.52 15.21
N TYR A 55 7.22 -18.32 14.64
CA TYR A 55 8.34 -18.01 13.73
C TYR A 55 9.49 -17.38 14.50
N ASN A 56 10.72 -17.87 14.28
CA ASN A 56 11.92 -17.37 14.97
C ASN A 56 12.18 -15.88 14.73
N TRP A 57 11.83 -15.37 13.54
CA TRP A 57 11.97 -13.96 13.16
C TRP A 57 10.89 -13.03 13.76
N PHE A 58 9.92 -13.57 14.52
CA PHE A 58 8.88 -12.81 15.20
C PHE A 58 8.98 -12.98 16.73
N THR A 59 8.47 -11.99 17.46
CA THR A 59 8.44 -12.01 18.93
C THR A 59 7.48 -13.08 19.48
N ASP A 60 7.65 -13.47 20.75
CA ASP A 60 6.71 -14.35 21.47
C ASP A 60 5.42 -13.64 21.91
N GLU A 61 5.31 -12.32 21.72
CA GLU A 61 4.10 -11.55 22.02
C GLU A 61 2.89 -12.05 21.22
N LYS A 62 1.85 -12.46 21.96
CA LYS A 62 0.58 -12.96 21.40
C LYS A 62 -0.55 -11.94 21.46
N SER A 63 -0.33 -10.75 22.03
CA SER A 63 -1.32 -9.69 22.03
C SER A 63 -0.78 -8.48 21.28
N TRP A 64 -1.45 -8.14 20.19
CA TRP A 64 -1.17 -6.99 19.34
C TRP A 64 -2.41 -6.15 19.13
N PHE A 65 -2.19 -4.90 18.75
CA PHE A 65 -3.26 -3.92 18.61
C PHE A 65 -3.29 -3.34 17.20
N ASP A 66 -4.48 -3.28 16.62
CA ASP A 66 -4.76 -2.50 15.42
C ASP A 66 -5.92 -1.54 15.68
N ALA A 67 -5.80 -0.31 15.21
CA ALA A 67 -6.88 0.68 15.28
C ALA A 67 -7.38 1.10 13.88
N PHE A 68 -6.69 0.68 12.82
CA PHE A 68 -6.84 1.29 11.49
C PHE A 68 -7.35 0.33 10.43
N LEU A 69 -7.01 -0.96 10.47
CA LEU A 69 -7.11 -1.85 9.32
C LEU A 69 -8.22 -2.90 9.50
N TYR A 70 -8.25 -3.59 10.64
CA TYR A 70 -9.13 -4.73 10.90
C TYR A 70 -10.61 -4.37 10.70
N PHE A 71 -11.09 -3.33 11.39
CA PHE A 71 -12.50 -2.94 11.24
C PHE A 71 -12.81 -2.38 9.86
N LYS A 72 -11.86 -1.76 9.16
CA LYS A 72 -12.08 -1.38 7.76
C LYS A 72 -12.34 -2.61 6.88
N GLN A 73 -11.57 -3.68 7.07
CA GLN A 73 -11.85 -4.95 6.40
C GLN A 73 -13.24 -5.48 6.76
N VAL A 74 -13.58 -5.58 8.05
CA VAL A 74 -14.88 -6.09 8.50
C VAL A 74 -16.04 -5.32 7.86
N PHE A 75 -16.02 -3.99 7.91
CA PHE A 75 -17.07 -3.17 7.32
C PHE A 75 -17.10 -3.26 5.79
N LEU A 76 -15.95 -3.40 5.12
CA LEU A 76 -15.92 -3.67 3.69
C LEU A 76 -16.65 -4.97 3.37
N LEU A 77 -16.36 -6.05 4.09
CA LEU A 77 -16.98 -7.37 3.87
C LEU A 77 -18.49 -7.35 4.15
N ILE A 78 -18.94 -6.63 5.19
CA ILE A 78 -20.37 -6.42 5.46
C ILE A 78 -21.03 -5.74 4.25
N VAL A 79 -20.44 -4.66 3.74
CA VAL A 79 -21.02 -3.93 2.60
C VAL A 79 -20.98 -4.75 1.32
N CYS A 80 -19.92 -5.52 1.07
CA CYS A 80 -19.88 -6.47 -0.04
C CYS A 80 -20.96 -7.54 0.07
N SER A 81 -21.23 -8.04 1.28
CA SER A 81 -22.33 -8.99 1.53
C SER A 81 -23.69 -8.36 1.21
N VAL A 82 -23.91 -7.11 1.63
CA VAL A 82 -25.12 -6.34 1.26
C VAL A 82 -25.22 -6.14 -0.25
N MET A 83 -24.12 -5.84 -0.94
CA MET A 83 -24.09 -5.69 -2.41
C MET A 83 -24.48 -6.99 -3.11
N ILE A 84 -23.99 -8.14 -2.65
CA ILE A 84 -24.39 -9.46 -3.18
C ILE A 84 -25.89 -9.68 -2.98
N LEU A 85 -26.42 -9.43 -1.78
CA LEU A 85 -27.86 -9.58 -1.51
C LEU A 85 -28.71 -8.67 -2.40
N ILE A 86 -28.28 -7.43 -2.63
CA ILE A 86 -28.96 -6.49 -3.54
C ILE A 86 -28.95 -7.02 -4.99
N ILE A 87 -27.81 -7.56 -5.46
CA ILE A 87 -27.71 -8.17 -6.79
C ILE A 87 -28.64 -9.37 -6.90
N LEU A 88 -28.63 -10.29 -5.92
CA LEU A 88 -29.49 -11.47 -5.90
C LEU A 88 -30.97 -11.10 -5.89
N TYR A 89 -31.35 -10.10 -5.10
CA TYR A 89 -32.71 -9.56 -5.09
C TYR A 89 -33.12 -8.99 -6.45
N LYS A 90 -32.20 -8.29 -7.14
CA LYS A 90 -32.47 -7.77 -8.50
C LYS A 90 -32.59 -8.86 -9.55
N ILE A 91 -31.76 -9.89 -9.48
CA ILE A 91 -31.87 -11.07 -10.35
C ILE A 91 -33.21 -11.78 -10.14
N TYR A 92 -33.67 -11.88 -8.89
CA TYR A 92 -34.97 -12.45 -8.56
C TYR A 92 -36.13 -11.63 -9.15
N GLN A 93 -36.04 -10.29 -9.13
CA GLN A 93 -37.04 -9.40 -9.74
C GLN A 93 -37.05 -9.46 -11.27
N ASP A 94 -35.87 -9.41 -11.91
CA ASP A 94 -35.72 -9.47 -13.36
C ASP A 94 -34.39 -10.14 -13.73
N ARG A 95 -34.45 -11.35 -14.28
CA ARG A 95 -33.25 -12.08 -14.71
C ARG A 95 -32.47 -11.38 -15.82
N ARG A 96 -33.10 -10.47 -16.59
CA ARG A 96 -32.46 -9.69 -17.65
C ARG A 96 -31.68 -8.49 -17.12
N PHE A 97 -31.73 -8.22 -15.82
CA PHE A 97 -30.95 -7.17 -15.17
C PHE A 97 -29.44 -7.38 -15.33
N LEU A 98 -28.99 -8.64 -15.36
CA LEU A 98 -27.57 -8.94 -15.50
C LEU A 98 -27.05 -8.51 -16.87
N ASN A 99 -26.09 -7.60 -16.83
CA ASN A 99 -25.33 -7.19 -17.99
C ASN A 99 -23.84 -7.53 -17.76
N PHE A 100 -23.12 -7.78 -18.85
CA PHE A 100 -21.70 -8.10 -18.80
C PHE A 100 -20.95 -7.44 -19.95
N SER A 101 -19.82 -6.83 -19.63
CA SER A 101 -18.87 -6.33 -20.62
C SER A 101 -17.66 -7.24 -20.67
N LYS A 102 -17.19 -7.59 -21.89
CA LYS A 102 -15.95 -8.36 -22.07
C LYS A 102 -14.72 -7.68 -21.43
N SER A 103 -14.75 -6.36 -21.25
CA SER A 103 -13.70 -5.62 -20.54
C SER A 103 -13.55 -6.00 -19.06
N LEU A 104 -14.55 -6.68 -18.48
CA LEU A 104 -14.52 -7.13 -17.08
C LEU A 104 -13.93 -8.54 -16.93
N ILE A 105 -13.71 -9.29 -18.01
CA ILE A 105 -13.14 -10.66 -17.91
C ILE A 105 -11.82 -10.66 -17.11
N PRO A 106 -10.84 -9.76 -17.38
CA PRO A 106 -9.56 -9.86 -16.69
C PRO A 106 -9.65 -9.57 -15.18
N ILE A 107 -10.59 -8.73 -14.71
CA ILE A 107 -10.77 -8.51 -13.27
C ILE A 107 -11.39 -9.73 -12.58
N PHE A 108 -12.29 -10.47 -13.25
CA PHE A 108 -12.79 -11.75 -12.72
C PHE A 108 -11.72 -12.83 -12.70
N VAL A 109 -10.85 -12.88 -13.72
CA VAL A 109 -9.70 -13.78 -13.75
C VAL A 109 -8.73 -13.47 -12.61
N TYR A 110 -8.44 -12.18 -12.37
CA TYR A 110 -7.65 -11.72 -11.22
C TYR A 110 -8.26 -12.19 -9.88
N GLY A 111 -9.55 -11.94 -9.65
CA GLY A 111 -10.23 -12.37 -8.42
C GLY A 111 -10.24 -13.90 -8.24
N LEU A 112 -10.48 -14.65 -9.32
CA LEU A 112 -10.44 -16.11 -9.30
C LEU A 112 -9.04 -16.63 -8.96
N LEU A 113 -7.99 -16.10 -9.57
CA LEU A 113 -6.62 -16.53 -9.30
C LEU A 113 -6.16 -16.15 -7.89
N ALA A 114 -6.59 -15.00 -7.36
CA ALA A 114 -6.38 -14.65 -5.97
C ALA A 114 -7.06 -15.65 -5.02
N LEU A 115 -8.31 -16.04 -5.31
CA LEU A 115 -9.02 -17.07 -4.54
C LEU A 115 -8.31 -18.43 -4.59
N LEU A 116 -7.97 -18.90 -5.79
CA LEU A 116 -7.28 -20.19 -5.96
C LEU A 116 -5.90 -20.18 -5.27
N SER A 117 -5.14 -19.09 -5.40
CA SER A 117 -3.84 -18.96 -4.73
C SER A 117 -3.97 -19.06 -3.21
N THR A 118 -5.02 -18.46 -2.63
CA THR A 118 -5.30 -18.58 -1.19
C THR A 118 -5.75 -19.99 -0.80
N LEU A 119 -6.67 -20.59 -1.54
CA LEU A 119 -7.21 -21.92 -1.23
C LEU A 119 -6.14 -23.03 -1.29
N PHE A 120 -5.16 -22.91 -2.19
CA PHE A 120 -4.05 -23.84 -2.31
C PHE A 120 -2.79 -23.41 -1.52
N SER A 121 -2.88 -22.33 -0.74
CA SER A 121 -1.77 -21.84 0.07
C SER A 121 -1.53 -22.70 1.30
N LYS A 122 -0.26 -22.83 1.71
CA LYS A 122 0.12 -23.36 3.03
C LYS A 122 -0.31 -22.44 4.18
N TYR A 123 -0.67 -21.19 3.88
CA TYR A 123 -0.99 -20.11 4.81
C TYR A 123 -2.47 -19.72 4.72
N LEU A 124 -3.34 -20.69 4.44
CA LEU A 124 -4.78 -20.48 4.21
C LEU A 124 -5.44 -19.63 5.30
N SER A 125 -5.14 -19.88 6.58
CA SER A 125 -5.73 -19.13 7.71
C SER A 125 -5.50 -17.63 7.56
N PHE A 126 -4.25 -17.22 7.32
CA PHE A 126 -3.87 -15.82 7.12
C PHE A 126 -4.54 -15.22 5.88
N GLY A 127 -4.65 -15.97 4.79
CA GLY A 127 -5.32 -15.48 3.59
C GLY A 127 -6.83 -15.29 3.73
N LEU A 128 -7.47 -16.00 4.67
CA LEU A 128 -8.91 -15.85 4.97
C LEU A 128 -9.18 -14.73 5.99
N SER A 129 -8.34 -14.57 7.02
CA SER A 129 -8.53 -13.56 8.07
C SER A 129 -7.88 -12.22 7.76
N GLY A 130 -6.81 -12.23 6.97
CA GLY A 130 -5.82 -11.17 6.88
C GLY A 130 -4.70 -11.35 7.90
N ILE A 131 -3.52 -10.78 7.61
CA ILE A 131 -2.31 -10.89 8.44
C ILE A 131 -1.97 -9.58 9.18
N TYR A 132 -1.07 -9.69 10.16
CA TYR A 132 -0.38 -8.60 10.84
C TYR A 132 -0.05 -7.42 9.92
N GLU A 133 -0.49 -6.22 10.34
CA GLU A 133 -0.32 -4.94 9.62
C GLU A 133 -0.90 -4.86 8.20
N GLN A 134 -1.70 -5.83 7.73
CA GLN A 134 -2.31 -5.81 6.39
C GLN A 134 -3.83 -5.83 6.42
N PHE A 135 -4.42 -6.89 6.98
CA PHE A 135 -5.87 -7.13 6.96
C PHE A 135 -6.51 -6.88 5.59
N GLU A 136 -5.92 -7.45 4.54
CA GLU A 136 -6.40 -7.42 3.15
C GLU A 136 -6.59 -8.84 2.62
N SER A 137 -7.44 -9.59 3.34
CA SER A 137 -7.80 -10.98 3.02
C SER A 137 -8.27 -11.17 1.58
N VAL A 138 -8.33 -12.43 1.14
CA VAL A 138 -8.86 -12.78 -0.18
C VAL A 138 -10.30 -12.29 -0.39
N PHE A 139 -11.09 -12.18 0.68
CA PHE A 139 -12.44 -11.64 0.62
C PHE A 139 -12.46 -10.13 0.35
N ALA A 140 -11.46 -9.38 0.81
CA ALA A 140 -11.29 -7.97 0.45
C ALA A 140 -10.97 -7.84 -1.05
N ILE A 141 -10.07 -8.69 -1.58
CA ILE A 141 -9.72 -8.73 -3.01
C ILE A 141 -10.94 -9.07 -3.88
N LEU A 142 -11.74 -10.07 -3.49
CA LEU A 142 -13.00 -10.40 -4.16
C LEU A 142 -14.02 -9.25 -4.04
N GLY A 143 -14.06 -8.59 -2.89
CA GLY A 143 -14.85 -7.38 -2.65
C GLY A 143 -14.51 -6.27 -3.63
N TYR A 144 -13.23 -6.05 -3.94
CA TYR A 144 -12.79 -5.08 -4.94
C TYR A 144 -13.32 -5.39 -6.34
N CYS A 145 -13.26 -6.66 -6.75
CA CYS A 145 -13.82 -7.12 -8.02
C CYS A 145 -15.34 -6.89 -8.07
N LEU A 146 -16.03 -7.22 -6.96
CA LEU A 146 -17.46 -6.99 -6.80
C LEU A 146 -17.83 -5.51 -6.88
N ILE A 147 -17.03 -4.61 -6.29
CA ILE A 147 -17.28 -3.15 -6.34
C ILE A 147 -17.33 -2.66 -7.78
N VAL A 148 -16.36 -3.06 -8.60
CA VAL A 148 -16.33 -2.70 -10.03
C VAL A 148 -17.58 -3.21 -10.74
N TYR A 149 -17.93 -4.48 -10.52
CA TYR A 149 -19.11 -5.07 -11.16
C TYR A 149 -20.42 -4.45 -10.68
N TYR A 150 -20.53 -4.13 -9.39
CA TYR A 150 -21.70 -3.49 -8.82
C TYR A 150 -21.89 -2.07 -9.36
N ALA A 151 -20.82 -1.28 -9.47
CA ALA A 151 -20.87 0.03 -10.11
C ALA A 151 -21.36 -0.09 -11.56
N PHE A 152 -20.90 -1.10 -12.30
CA PHE A 152 -21.32 -1.39 -13.66
C PHE A 152 -22.81 -1.71 -13.80
N LEU A 153 -23.40 -2.41 -12.83
CA LEU A 153 -24.81 -2.78 -12.85
C LEU A 153 -25.75 -1.63 -12.44
N PHE A 154 -25.39 -0.84 -11.42
CA PHE A 154 -26.33 0.09 -10.78
C PHE A 154 -26.20 1.55 -11.21
N ILE A 155 -25.04 1.97 -11.73
CA ILE A 155 -24.87 3.35 -12.21
C ILE A 155 -25.50 3.47 -13.59
N ASN A 156 -26.49 4.36 -13.71
CA ASN A 156 -27.27 4.51 -14.94
C ASN A 156 -27.18 5.88 -15.59
N THR A 157 -27.19 6.92 -14.78
CA THR A 157 -27.36 8.32 -15.19
C THR A 157 -26.19 9.19 -14.72
N GLU A 158 -26.09 10.40 -15.26
CA GLU A 158 -25.12 11.39 -14.76
C GLU A 158 -25.42 11.80 -13.31
N GLU A 159 -26.70 11.82 -12.93
CA GLU A 159 -27.13 12.16 -11.58
C GLU A 159 -26.69 11.12 -10.54
N ASP A 160 -26.64 9.83 -10.91
CA ASP A 160 -26.09 8.79 -10.04
C ASP A 160 -24.62 9.07 -9.70
N ILE A 161 -23.84 9.47 -10.70
CA ILE A 161 -22.42 9.79 -10.51
C ILE A 161 -22.27 11.09 -9.72
N ARG A 162 -23.06 12.13 -10.02
CA ARG A 162 -23.05 13.37 -9.24
C ARG A 162 -23.39 13.09 -7.77
N PHE A 163 -24.32 12.18 -7.52
CA PHE A 163 -24.71 11.77 -6.17
C PHE A 163 -23.55 11.12 -5.43
N ILE A 164 -22.86 10.14 -6.03
CA ILE A 164 -21.66 9.52 -5.42
C ILE A 164 -20.56 10.55 -5.18
N PHE A 165 -20.24 11.38 -6.19
CA PHE A 165 -19.20 12.40 -6.11
C PHE A 165 -19.49 13.48 -5.06
N LYS A 166 -20.76 13.81 -4.83
CA LYS A 166 -21.16 14.72 -3.75
C LYS A 166 -20.72 14.19 -2.39
N TYR A 167 -20.99 12.92 -2.08
CA TYR A 167 -20.59 12.35 -0.78
C TYR A 167 -19.09 12.07 -0.70
N LEU A 168 -18.46 11.67 -1.80
CA LEU A 168 -17.00 11.58 -1.86
C LEU A 168 -16.35 12.93 -1.55
N LEU A 169 -16.85 14.03 -2.12
CA LEU A 169 -16.35 15.37 -1.81
C LEU A 169 -16.55 15.75 -0.33
N ILE A 170 -17.68 15.40 0.27
CA ILE A 170 -17.92 15.61 1.71
C ILE A 170 -16.87 14.84 2.52
N GLY A 171 -16.63 13.56 2.20
CA GLY A 171 -15.58 12.77 2.84
C GLY A 171 -14.20 13.44 2.69
N ILE A 172 -13.82 13.86 1.48
CA ILE A 172 -12.55 14.56 1.26
C ILE A 172 -12.43 15.80 2.13
N LEU A 173 -13.49 16.63 2.23
CA LEU A 173 -13.47 17.83 3.07
C LEU A 173 -13.30 17.50 4.56
N VAL A 174 -13.89 16.40 5.05
CA VAL A 174 -13.68 15.94 6.44
C VAL A 174 -12.22 15.50 6.65
N PHE A 175 -11.63 14.78 5.70
CA PHE A 175 -10.19 14.48 5.74
C PHE A 175 -9.30 15.71 5.67
N CYS A 176 -9.68 16.73 4.90
CA CYS A 176 -8.94 17.99 4.87
C CYS A 176 -8.96 18.69 6.24
N MET A 177 -10.09 18.67 6.95
CA MET A 177 -10.17 19.20 8.33
C MET A 177 -9.30 18.39 9.30
N LEU A 178 -9.35 17.06 9.19
CA LEU A 178 -8.52 16.17 10.01
C LEU A 178 -7.03 16.38 9.74
N GLY A 179 -6.63 16.42 8.48
CA GLY A 179 -5.25 16.64 8.05
C GLY A 179 -4.73 18.00 8.48
N LEU A 180 -5.56 19.05 8.41
CA LEU A 180 -5.20 20.36 8.94
C LEU A 180 -4.97 20.30 10.46
N SER A 181 -5.85 19.64 11.21
CA SER A 181 -5.71 19.47 12.67
C SER A 181 -4.40 18.77 13.04
N GLN A 182 -4.04 17.72 12.32
CA GLN A 182 -2.78 17.00 12.50
C GLN A 182 -1.56 17.85 12.12
N ALA A 183 -1.63 18.60 11.02
CA ALA A 183 -0.53 19.43 10.54
C ALA A 183 -0.17 20.59 11.48
N ILE A 184 -1.16 21.16 12.19
CA ILE A 184 -0.93 22.24 13.17
C ILE A 184 -0.63 21.74 14.59
N GLY A 185 -0.53 20.43 14.79
CA GLY A 185 -0.22 19.83 16.10
C GLY A 185 -1.42 19.61 17.03
N HIS A 186 -2.65 19.84 16.54
CA HIS A 186 -3.89 19.60 17.26
C HIS A 186 -4.58 18.33 16.75
N ASP A 187 -3.90 17.18 16.80
CA ASP A 187 -4.42 15.91 16.27
C ASP A 187 -5.73 15.50 16.96
N PHE A 188 -6.84 15.60 16.22
CA PHE A 188 -8.16 15.24 16.71
C PHE A 188 -8.21 13.78 17.22
N ILE A 189 -7.49 12.85 16.60
CA ILE A 189 -7.50 11.42 16.98
C ILE A 189 -6.88 11.21 18.36
N MET A 190 -5.99 12.11 18.79
CA MET A 190 -5.37 12.10 20.11
C MET A 190 -6.22 12.74 21.20
N THR A 191 -7.35 13.37 20.87
CA THR A 191 -8.24 14.02 21.85
C THR A 191 -9.04 13.00 22.66
N GLY A 192 -9.41 13.35 23.89
CA GLY A 192 -10.22 12.47 24.76
C GLY A 192 -11.53 12.00 24.11
N LEU A 193 -12.20 12.86 23.35
CA LEU A 193 -13.42 12.52 22.61
C LEU A 193 -13.17 11.43 21.56
N ALA A 194 -12.12 11.57 20.74
CA ALA A 194 -11.78 10.57 19.73
C ALA A 194 -11.35 9.24 20.36
N LYS A 195 -10.66 9.28 21.51
CA LYS A 195 -10.31 8.07 22.27
C LYS A 195 -11.54 7.28 22.69
N LEU A 196 -12.61 7.93 23.16
CA LEU A 196 -13.86 7.26 23.54
C LEU A 196 -14.55 6.56 22.34
N LEU A 197 -14.39 7.11 21.13
CA LEU A 197 -14.92 6.52 19.90
C LEU A 197 -14.09 5.32 19.42
N ILE A 198 -12.77 5.38 19.55
CA ILE A 198 -11.85 4.38 19.00
C ILE A 198 -11.60 3.24 20.00
N LEU A 199 -11.51 3.53 21.30
CA LEU A 199 -11.22 2.54 22.33
C LEU A 199 -12.50 1.85 22.84
N PRO A 200 -12.49 0.52 23.03
CA PRO A 200 -13.41 -0.18 23.91
C PRO A 200 -13.40 0.41 25.33
N GLN A 201 -14.55 0.35 26.00
CA GLN A 201 -14.73 0.90 27.34
C GLN A 201 -13.69 0.39 28.35
N LYS A 202 -13.25 -0.88 28.22
CA LYS A 202 -12.21 -1.48 29.07
C LYS A 202 -10.89 -0.71 29.09
N TYR A 203 -10.57 0.04 28.02
CA TYR A 203 -9.30 0.75 27.89
C TYR A 203 -9.37 2.27 28.14
N TRP A 204 -10.55 2.81 28.48
CA TRP A 204 -10.71 4.26 28.62
C TRP A 204 -9.82 4.88 29.70
N ASN A 205 -9.47 4.12 30.74
CA ASN A 205 -8.66 4.57 31.86
C ASN A 205 -7.22 4.03 31.86
N GLU A 206 -6.89 3.11 30.95
CA GLU A 206 -5.64 2.33 31.00
C GLU A 206 -4.64 2.72 29.89
N LEU A 207 -5.11 3.22 28.75
CA LEU A 207 -4.25 3.47 27.59
C LEU A 207 -4.03 4.97 27.34
N GLY A 208 -2.82 5.41 27.65
CA GLY A 208 -2.24 6.58 27.01
C GLY A 208 -1.98 6.28 25.53
N LEU A 209 -3.01 6.40 24.68
CA LEU A 209 -2.86 6.29 23.22
C LEU A 209 -1.72 7.20 22.73
N LYS A 210 -0.63 6.59 22.27
CA LYS A 210 0.47 7.23 21.56
C LYS A 210 0.66 6.45 20.28
N PHE A 211 0.49 7.12 19.14
CA PHE A 211 0.93 6.55 17.86
C PHE A 211 2.38 6.94 17.62
N ASN A 212 3.12 6.07 16.95
CA ASN A 212 4.55 6.26 16.63
C ASN A 212 4.75 7.20 15.42
N PHE A 213 3.94 8.24 15.29
CA PHE A 213 4.10 9.26 14.26
C PHE A 213 4.84 10.47 14.84
N GLY A 214 5.77 11.04 14.07
CA GLY A 214 6.48 12.26 14.48
C GLY A 214 5.51 13.43 14.75
N ALA A 215 5.97 14.44 15.50
CA ALA A 215 5.17 15.62 15.78
C ALA A 215 4.69 16.27 14.46
N ASN A 216 3.42 16.70 14.43
CA ASN A 216 2.77 17.36 13.30
C ASN A 216 2.72 16.53 12.00
N ARG A 217 2.91 15.21 12.09
CA ARG A 217 2.84 14.29 10.95
C ARG A 217 1.38 14.00 10.59
N VAL A 218 1.02 14.19 9.33
CA VAL A 218 -0.33 13.88 8.83
C VAL A 218 -0.40 12.43 8.38
N TYR A 219 -1.23 11.63 9.06
CA TYR A 219 -1.52 10.22 8.72
C TYR A 219 -3.02 9.98 8.46
N LEU A 220 -3.86 10.99 8.69
CA LEU A 220 -5.32 10.91 8.64
C LEU A 220 -5.82 9.72 9.47
N THR A 221 -6.66 8.87 8.88
CA THR A 221 -7.08 7.58 9.44
C THR A 221 -6.55 6.42 8.59
N LEU A 222 -5.49 6.69 7.79
CA LEU A 222 -5.03 5.83 6.71
C LEU A 222 -3.86 4.93 7.09
N TYR A 223 -3.64 4.69 8.40
CA TYR A 223 -2.60 3.81 8.98
C TYR A 223 -1.14 4.28 8.79
N ASN A 224 -0.79 4.84 7.63
CA ASN A 224 0.58 5.30 7.35
C ASN A 224 0.56 6.61 6.54
N PRO A 225 1.43 7.59 6.83
CA PRO A 225 1.56 8.83 6.03
C PRO A 225 1.75 8.61 4.52
N ASN A 226 2.41 7.52 4.11
CA ASN A 226 2.56 7.20 2.70
C ASN A 226 1.21 6.97 2.00
N TYR A 227 0.22 6.40 2.69
CA TYR A 227 -1.12 6.19 2.13
C TYR A 227 -1.94 7.49 2.06
N VAL A 228 -1.65 8.50 2.89
CA VAL A 228 -2.16 9.87 2.66
C VAL A 228 -1.70 10.37 1.30
N GLY A 229 -0.42 10.16 0.99
CA GLY A 229 0.13 10.43 -0.32
C GLY A 229 -0.63 9.74 -1.45
N VAL A 230 -0.82 8.41 -1.37
CA VAL A 230 -1.56 7.63 -2.38
C VAL A 230 -3.01 8.13 -2.53
N TYR A 231 -3.68 8.45 -1.43
CA TYR A 231 -5.05 8.99 -1.42
C TYR A 231 -5.13 10.34 -2.13
N VAL A 232 -4.18 11.25 -1.85
CA VAL A 232 -4.07 12.55 -2.52
C VAL A 232 -3.76 12.37 -4.01
N SER A 233 -2.83 11.47 -4.36
CA SER A 233 -2.48 11.16 -5.76
C SER A 233 -3.70 10.72 -6.56
N LEU A 234 -4.58 9.92 -5.97
CA LEU A 234 -5.82 9.49 -6.62
C LEU A 234 -6.83 10.63 -6.79
N LEU A 235 -7.08 11.42 -5.73
CA LEU A 235 -8.24 12.32 -5.67
C LEU A 235 -7.96 13.76 -6.11
N ALA A 236 -6.76 14.29 -5.87
CA ALA A 236 -6.44 15.66 -6.26
C ALA A 236 -6.55 15.88 -7.78
N PRO A 237 -6.05 14.98 -8.66
CA PRO A 237 -6.23 15.15 -10.11
C PRO A 237 -7.69 15.07 -10.54
N ILE A 238 -8.50 14.25 -9.87
CA ILE A 238 -9.95 14.15 -10.13
C ILE A 238 -10.63 15.48 -9.81
N LEU A 239 -10.38 16.04 -8.63
CA LEU A 239 -10.96 17.32 -8.22
C LEU A 239 -10.49 18.47 -9.10
N LEU A 240 -9.21 18.47 -9.50
CA LEU A 240 -8.68 19.46 -10.44
C LEU A 240 -9.38 19.38 -11.79
N ALA A 241 -9.50 18.19 -12.38
CA ALA A 241 -10.20 18.00 -13.65
C ALA A 241 -11.68 18.43 -13.57
N LEU A 242 -12.38 18.10 -12.49
CA LEU A 242 -13.76 18.54 -12.29
C LEU A 242 -13.90 20.05 -12.07
N LEU A 243 -12.95 20.68 -11.37
CA LEU A 243 -12.91 22.12 -11.17
C LEU A 243 -12.84 22.89 -12.50
N LEU A 244 -12.09 22.36 -13.49
CA LEU A 244 -11.96 22.96 -14.82
C LEU A 244 -13.30 23.03 -15.57
N THR A 245 -14.14 22.01 -15.43
CA THR A 245 -15.41 21.88 -16.16
C THR A 245 -16.62 22.34 -15.38
N GLU A 246 -16.50 22.53 -14.07
CA GLU A 246 -17.60 22.94 -13.21
C GLU A 246 -18.12 24.34 -13.59
N LYS A 247 -19.44 24.52 -13.47
CA LYS A 247 -20.11 25.81 -13.71
C LYS A 247 -20.67 26.40 -12.42
N HIS A 248 -21.03 25.55 -11.45
CA HIS A 248 -21.65 25.98 -10.21
C HIS A 248 -20.63 26.61 -9.23
N LYS A 249 -20.81 27.88 -8.87
CA LYS A 249 -19.85 28.65 -8.04
C LYS A 249 -19.51 27.97 -6.71
N LEU A 250 -20.52 27.51 -5.97
CA LEU A 250 -20.28 26.84 -4.69
C LEU A 250 -19.45 25.57 -4.85
N ARG A 251 -19.69 24.77 -5.90
CA ARG A 251 -18.93 23.52 -6.10
C ARG A 251 -17.48 23.81 -6.46
N LYS A 252 -17.22 24.87 -7.23
CA LYS A 252 -15.85 25.36 -7.48
C LYS A 252 -15.13 25.70 -6.19
N ILE A 253 -15.78 26.47 -5.31
CA ILE A 253 -15.21 26.86 -4.02
C ILE A 253 -14.90 25.60 -3.19
N LEU A 254 -15.84 24.65 -3.11
CA LEU A 254 -15.62 23.39 -2.39
C LEU A 254 -14.47 22.56 -2.97
N TYR A 255 -14.34 22.46 -4.31
CA TYR A 255 -13.20 21.79 -4.94
C TYR A 255 -11.88 22.49 -4.63
N ILE A 256 -11.84 23.82 -4.64
CA ILE A 256 -10.63 24.59 -4.30
C ILE A 256 -10.24 24.34 -2.83
N ILE A 257 -11.19 24.41 -1.90
CA ILE A 257 -10.96 24.13 -0.47
C ILE A 257 -10.44 22.70 -0.29
N ALA A 258 -11.08 21.72 -0.95
CA ALA A 258 -10.66 20.33 -0.91
C ALA A 258 -9.23 20.15 -1.45
N LEU A 259 -8.90 20.76 -2.60
CA LEU A 259 -7.55 20.71 -3.18
C LEU A 259 -6.51 21.31 -2.22
N ILE A 260 -6.77 22.47 -1.64
CA ILE A 260 -5.85 23.10 -0.67
C ILE A 260 -5.64 22.17 0.54
N GLY A 261 -6.71 21.63 1.12
CA GLY A 261 -6.60 20.72 2.26
C GLY A 261 -5.89 19.40 1.95
N LEU A 262 -6.08 18.85 0.75
CA LEU A 262 -5.33 17.68 0.27
C LEU A 262 -3.84 18.00 0.12
N MET A 263 -3.49 19.20 -0.37
CA MET A 263 -2.08 19.62 -0.46
C MET A 263 -1.46 19.83 0.92
N ILE A 264 -2.18 20.41 1.88
CA ILE A 264 -1.72 20.51 3.29
C ILE A 264 -1.46 19.12 3.85
N SER A 265 -2.39 18.18 3.63
CA SER A 265 -2.27 16.80 4.09
C SER A 265 -1.07 16.10 3.45
N LEU A 266 -0.84 16.30 2.15
CA LEU A 266 0.32 15.77 1.45
C LEU A 266 1.64 16.31 2.02
N ILE A 267 1.74 17.63 2.21
CA ILE A 267 2.94 18.28 2.77
C ILE A 267 3.25 17.73 4.16
N GLY A 268 2.23 17.62 5.01
CA GLY A 268 2.35 17.12 6.39
C GLY A 268 2.59 15.60 6.47
N SER A 269 2.25 14.84 5.43
CA SER A 269 2.54 13.39 5.38
C SER A 269 4.00 13.08 5.03
N GLU A 270 4.69 14.04 4.38
CA GLU A 270 6.03 13.87 3.78
C GLU A 270 6.18 12.70 2.81
N SER A 271 5.08 12.26 2.19
CA SER A 271 5.11 11.21 1.16
C SER A 271 5.80 11.71 -0.13
N LYS A 272 7.07 11.33 -0.30
CA LYS A 272 7.90 11.73 -1.45
C LYS A 272 7.41 11.14 -2.78
N THR A 273 6.92 9.90 -2.77
CA THR A 273 6.49 9.16 -3.98
C THR A 273 5.28 9.80 -4.66
N SER A 274 4.45 10.48 -3.88
CA SER A 274 3.21 11.08 -4.34
C SER A 274 3.44 12.29 -5.24
N ILE A 275 4.55 13.02 -5.03
CA ILE A 275 4.95 14.16 -5.87
C ILE A 275 5.12 13.72 -7.33
N ILE A 276 5.80 12.59 -7.57
CA ILE A 276 6.03 12.07 -8.93
C ILE A 276 4.69 11.73 -9.60
N SER A 277 3.82 10.99 -8.90
CA SER A 277 2.51 10.61 -9.44
C SER A 277 1.61 11.81 -9.75
N LEU A 278 1.63 12.86 -8.91
CA LEU A 278 0.87 14.09 -9.12
C LEU A 278 1.42 14.90 -10.29
N SER A 279 2.75 14.97 -10.45
CA SER A 279 3.38 15.62 -11.61
C SER A 279 2.97 14.97 -12.92
N ILE A 280 2.98 13.64 -12.98
CA ILE A 280 2.52 12.91 -14.17
C ILE A 280 1.02 13.14 -14.38
N ALA A 281 0.20 13.10 -13.32
CA ALA A 281 -1.23 13.39 -13.41
C ALA A 281 -1.52 14.81 -13.94
N LEU A 282 -0.70 15.80 -13.57
CA LEU A 282 -0.80 17.16 -14.07
C LEU A 282 -0.51 17.22 -15.58
N LEU A 283 0.53 16.52 -16.07
CA LEU A 283 0.82 16.43 -17.50
C LEU A 283 -0.36 15.82 -18.28
N PHE A 284 -0.94 14.73 -17.77
CA PHE A 284 -2.13 14.12 -18.35
C PHE A 284 -3.33 15.09 -18.33
N THR A 285 -3.53 15.84 -17.23
CA THR A 285 -4.58 16.86 -17.14
C THR A 285 -4.41 17.93 -18.22
N LEU A 286 -3.20 18.49 -18.36
CA LEU A 286 -2.89 19.49 -19.38
C LEU A 286 -3.10 18.94 -20.79
N PHE A 287 -2.67 17.71 -21.04
CA PHE A 287 -2.82 17.05 -22.32
C PHE A 287 -4.29 16.83 -22.70
N PHE A 288 -5.10 16.21 -21.83
CA PHE A 288 -6.49 15.89 -22.13
C PHE A 288 -7.38 17.14 -22.18
N PHE A 289 -7.14 18.13 -21.33
CA PHE A 289 -7.91 19.36 -21.30
C PHE A 289 -7.40 20.44 -22.25
N ARG A 290 -6.34 20.20 -23.04
CA ARG A 290 -5.71 21.21 -23.93
C ARG A 290 -6.72 22.02 -24.74
N THR A 291 -7.66 21.36 -25.42
CA THR A 291 -8.67 22.00 -26.27
C THR A 291 -9.64 22.87 -25.48
N TYR A 292 -9.98 22.45 -24.26
CA TYR A 292 -10.83 23.21 -23.35
C TYR A 292 -10.09 24.41 -22.74
N ILE A 293 -8.82 24.22 -22.34
CA ILE A 293 -7.93 25.26 -21.79
C ILE A 293 -7.73 26.39 -22.80
N PHE A 294 -7.41 26.07 -24.05
CA PHE A 294 -7.19 27.08 -25.11
C PHE A 294 -8.46 27.91 -25.41
N ARG A 295 -9.65 27.35 -25.25
CA ARG A 295 -10.93 28.06 -25.48
C ARG A 295 -11.35 28.99 -24.33
N LYS A 296 -10.91 28.72 -23.09
CA LYS A 296 -11.24 29.52 -21.89
C LYS A 296 -9.99 30.05 -21.19
N SER A 297 -9.10 30.65 -21.97
CA SER A 297 -7.70 30.93 -21.61
C SER A 297 -7.54 31.66 -20.27
N LYS A 298 -8.24 32.78 -20.01
CA LYS A 298 -7.94 33.63 -18.84
C LYS A 298 -8.21 32.96 -17.47
N ILE A 299 -9.34 32.29 -17.29
CA ILE A 299 -9.73 31.67 -15.99
C ILE A 299 -9.05 30.32 -15.81
N THR A 300 -8.89 29.58 -16.90
CA THR A 300 -8.29 28.24 -16.87
C THR A 300 -6.79 28.32 -16.60
N ILE A 301 -6.10 29.27 -17.22
CA ILE A 301 -4.68 29.56 -16.96
C ILE A 301 -4.50 30.11 -15.53
N ALA A 302 -5.45 30.85 -14.97
CA ALA A 302 -5.38 31.30 -13.57
C ALA A 302 -5.51 30.13 -12.57
N ILE A 303 -6.42 29.17 -12.79
CA ILE A 303 -6.60 28.01 -11.90
C ILE A 303 -5.41 27.04 -12.02
N ILE A 304 -4.97 26.75 -13.24
CA ILE A 304 -3.76 25.94 -13.49
C ILE A 304 -2.53 26.67 -12.96
N GLY A 305 -2.49 27.99 -13.11
CA GLY A 305 -1.43 28.85 -12.59
C GLY A 305 -1.38 28.83 -11.07
N VAL A 306 -2.51 28.91 -10.36
CA VAL A 306 -2.55 28.81 -8.89
C VAL A 306 -2.20 27.40 -8.40
N CYS A 307 -2.71 26.35 -9.05
CA CYS A 307 -2.34 24.96 -8.69
C CYS A 307 -0.87 24.68 -9.01
N GLY A 308 -0.38 25.19 -10.14
CA GLY A 308 1.02 25.12 -10.57
C GLY A 308 1.92 25.92 -9.65
N ILE A 309 1.54 27.13 -9.24
CA ILE A 309 2.23 27.97 -8.27
C ILE A 309 2.22 27.28 -6.91
N ALA A 310 1.15 26.60 -6.48
CA ALA A 310 1.14 25.84 -5.24
C ALA A 310 2.11 24.63 -5.32
N VAL A 311 2.11 23.90 -6.43
CA VAL A 311 3.08 22.81 -6.68
C VAL A 311 4.51 23.34 -6.75
N ILE A 312 4.73 24.50 -7.37
CA ILE A 312 6.04 25.17 -7.47
C ILE A 312 6.45 25.76 -6.11
N LEU A 313 5.55 26.32 -5.31
CA LEU A 313 5.83 26.81 -3.96
C LEU A 313 6.17 25.66 -3.02
N ILE A 314 5.42 24.55 -3.08
CA ILE A 314 5.76 23.33 -2.34
C ILE A 314 7.10 22.78 -2.85
N GLY A 315 7.28 22.81 -4.17
CA GLY A 315 8.51 22.47 -4.87
C GLY A 315 9.69 23.34 -4.46
N ALA A 316 9.49 24.62 -4.19
CA ALA A 316 10.48 25.63 -3.83
C ALA A 316 10.81 25.58 -2.34
N LEU A 317 9.78 25.55 -1.48
CA LEU A 317 9.90 25.40 -0.02
C LEU A 317 10.55 24.07 0.36
N LYS A 318 10.36 23.03 -0.46
CA LYS A 318 11.02 21.72 -0.31
C LYS A 318 12.02 21.45 -1.44
N PHE A 319 12.56 22.48 -2.11
CA PHE A 319 13.44 22.28 -3.27
C PHE A 319 14.69 21.50 -2.90
N SER A 320 15.30 21.81 -1.76
CA SER A 320 16.43 21.06 -1.23
C SER A 320 16.05 19.59 -0.97
N ALA A 321 14.89 19.32 -0.37
CA ALA A 321 14.43 17.97 -0.08
C ALA A 321 14.06 17.17 -1.35
N ILE A 322 13.43 17.81 -2.35
CA ILE A 322 13.06 17.19 -3.63
C ILE A 322 14.31 16.99 -4.48
N SER A 323 15.18 17.98 -4.58
CA SER A 323 16.47 17.88 -5.27
C SER A 323 17.31 16.78 -4.65
N ASN A 324 17.42 16.71 -3.32
CA ASN A 324 18.09 15.60 -2.64
C ASN A 324 17.39 14.26 -2.89
N THR A 325 16.06 14.21 -2.96
CA THR A 325 15.31 12.98 -3.26
C THR A 325 15.52 12.51 -4.70
N ILE A 326 15.57 13.43 -5.67
CA ILE A 326 15.86 13.12 -7.07
C ILE A 326 17.34 12.71 -7.20
N ASN A 327 18.26 13.46 -6.58
CA ASN A 327 19.68 13.13 -6.57
C ASN A 327 19.95 11.79 -5.90
N THR A 328 19.24 11.42 -4.83
CA THR A 328 19.37 10.08 -4.21
C THR A 328 18.71 8.97 -5.03
N MET A 329 17.78 9.29 -5.95
CA MET A 329 17.24 8.32 -6.91
C MET A 329 18.13 8.14 -8.15
N ILE A 330 18.81 9.21 -8.60
CA ILE A 330 19.68 9.18 -9.79
C ILE A 330 21.10 8.74 -9.43
N ASN A 331 21.66 9.32 -8.36
CA ASN A 331 22.99 9.03 -7.83
C ASN A 331 22.86 8.19 -6.57
N VAL A 332 22.35 6.97 -6.73
CA VAL A 332 22.31 5.99 -5.65
C VAL A 332 23.76 5.60 -5.35
N PRO A 333 24.29 5.87 -4.15
CA PRO A 333 25.65 5.44 -3.82
C PRO A 333 25.68 3.91 -3.81
N LYS A 334 26.77 3.34 -4.34
CA LYS A 334 26.99 1.91 -4.21
C LYS A 334 27.17 1.54 -2.75
N SER A 335 26.42 0.56 -2.30
CA SER A 335 26.59 -0.08 -1.00
C SER A 335 27.69 -1.13 -1.12
N SER A 336 28.79 -0.93 -0.41
CA SER A 336 29.89 -1.90 -0.33
C SER A 336 30.19 -2.17 1.15
N PRO A 337 29.29 -2.88 1.86
CA PRO A 337 29.48 -3.18 3.26
C PRO A 337 30.70 -4.09 3.44
N ALA A 338 31.45 -3.89 4.53
CA ALA A 338 32.60 -4.73 4.83
C ALA A 338 32.17 -6.18 5.12
N LEU A 339 31.07 -6.36 5.87
CA LEU A 339 30.45 -7.67 6.11
C LEU A 339 29.42 -7.98 5.00
N THR A 340 29.65 -9.05 4.24
CA THR A 340 28.77 -9.40 3.10
C THR A 340 27.98 -10.70 3.31
N ASP A 341 28.50 -11.66 4.07
CA ASP A 341 27.83 -12.95 4.30
C ASP A 341 28.24 -13.57 5.65
N ILE A 342 27.32 -14.29 6.28
CA ILE A 342 27.58 -15.15 7.44
C ILE A 342 26.83 -16.46 7.25
N ARG A 343 27.55 -17.59 7.28
CA ARG A 343 26.97 -18.93 7.14
C ARG A 343 27.04 -19.67 8.47
N THR A 344 25.91 -20.24 8.86
CA THR A 344 25.67 -20.84 10.18
C THR A 344 25.54 -22.37 10.08
N GLU A 345 26.61 -23.00 9.59
CA GLU A 345 26.73 -24.46 9.40
C GLU A 345 27.54 -25.08 10.56
N GLU A 346 28.28 -26.16 10.33
CA GLU A 346 29.15 -26.79 11.34
C GLU A 346 30.26 -25.85 11.82
N MET A 347 30.78 -25.03 10.90
CA MET A 347 31.67 -23.91 11.20
C MET A 347 30.95 -22.61 10.84
N LEU A 348 31.26 -21.55 11.57
CA LEU A 348 30.76 -20.22 11.27
C LEU A 348 31.68 -19.55 10.25
N SER A 349 31.22 -19.37 9.02
CA SER A 349 31.99 -18.68 7.97
C SER A 349 31.51 -17.24 7.82
N ILE A 350 32.41 -16.29 8.02
CA ILE A 350 32.16 -14.85 7.94
C ILE A 350 32.91 -14.30 6.73
N THR A 351 32.18 -13.73 5.78
CA THR A 351 32.78 -13.03 4.62
C THR A 351 32.91 -11.55 4.96
N TYR A 352 34.14 -11.08 5.16
CA TYR A 352 34.48 -9.73 5.57
C TYR A 352 35.59 -9.15 4.68
N LYS A 353 35.35 -8.00 4.05
CA LYS A 353 36.24 -7.34 3.08
C LYS A 353 36.76 -8.33 2.01
N ASP A 354 35.84 -9.10 1.43
CA ASP A 354 36.10 -10.14 0.43
C ASP A 354 36.99 -11.32 0.90
N ASN A 355 37.27 -11.42 2.20
CA ASN A 355 38.02 -12.53 2.80
C ASN A 355 37.07 -13.38 3.67
N ILE A 356 37.33 -14.68 3.77
CA ILE A 356 36.53 -15.59 4.60
C ILE A 356 37.29 -15.92 5.88
N LEU A 357 36.66 -15.62 7.02
CA LEU A 357 37.07 -16.07 8.34
C LEU A 357 36.17 -17.22 8.78
N ASN A 358 36.75 -18.39 9.01
CA ASN A 358 36.08 -19.53 9.61
C ASN A 358 36.33 -19.52 11.12
N VAL A 359 35.25 -19.57 11.88
CA VAL A 359 35.25 -19.62 13.35
C VAL A 359 34.67 -20.96 13.75
N ASN A 360 35.48 -21.77 14.41
CA ASN A 360 35.02 -22.95 15.12
C ASN A 360 35.26 -22.72 16.62
N ALA A 361 34.37 -23.23 17.46
CA ALA A 361 34.56 -23.16 18.89
C ALA A 361 34.22 -24.50 19.52
N ASP A 362 35.20 -25.03 20.25
CA ASP A 362 34.94 -26.12 21.16
C ASP A 362 34.40 -25.54 22.47
N THR A 363 33.16 -25.92 22.77
CA THR A 363 32.43 -25.51 23.97
C THR A 363 32.13 -26.70 24.89
N SER A 364 32.76 -27.86 24.67
CA SER A 364 32.53 -29.08 25.47
C SER A 364 33.15 -29.03 26.86
N ASP A 365 34.23 -28.28 27.04
CA ASP A 365 34.90 -28.04 28.33
C ASP A 365 34.61 -26.62 28.86
N ASN A 366 34.71 -26.41 30.17
CA ASN A 366 34.55 -25.10 30.82
C ASN A 366 35.52 -24.00 30.32
N ASN A 367 36.44 -24.33 29.41
CA ASN A 367 37.33 -23.41 28.71
C ASN A 367 36.92 -23.33 27.23
N ILE A 368 36.46 -22.17 26.80
CA ILE A 368 36.03 -21.93 25.42
C ILE A 368 37.28 -21.78 24.55
N THR A 369 37.51 -22.76 23.67
CA THR A 369 38.63 -22.72 22.72
C THR A 369 38.10 -22.29 21.36
N VAL A 370 38.54 -21.14 20.88
CA VAL A 370 38.18 -20.62 19.55
C VAL A 370 39.29 -20.94 18.56
N ILE A 371 38.94 -21.63 17.47
CA ILE A 371 39.81 -21.93 16.34
C ILE A 371 39.43 -21.00 15.20
N LEU A 372 40.39 -20.20 14.75
CA LEU A 372 40.23 -19.23 13.66
C LEU A 372 41.08 -19.66 12.47
N THR A 373 40.44 -19.86 11.31
CA THR A 373 41.14 -20.17 10.06
C THR A 373 40.62 -19.32 8.91
N ASP A 374 41.41 -19.18 7.85
CA ASP A 374 40.94 -18.54 6.61
C ASP A 374 40.26 -19.55 5.65
N SER A 375 40.00 -19.13 4.41
CA SER A 375 39.38 -19.95 3.36
C SER A 375 40.19 -21.18 2.96
N GLU A 376 41.50 -21.17 3.19
CA GLU A 376 42.40 -22.29 2.89
C GLU A 376 42.68 -23.14 4.15
N PHE A 377 41.96 -22.88 5.24
CA PHE A 377 42.16 -23.50 6.56
C PHE A 377 43.52 -23.17 7.22
N ASN A 378 44.19 -22.10 6.80
CA ASN A 378 45.38 -21.61 7.49
C ASN A 378 44.98 -20.89 8.78
N ALA A 379 45.74 -21.09 9.86
CA ALA A 379 45.45 -20.48 11.16
C ALA A 379 45.56 -18.94 11.09
N VAL A 380 44.56 -18.24 11.64
CA VAL A 380 44.51 -16.78 11.71
C VAL A 380 44.98 -16.32 13.09
N PRO A 381 46.03 -15.47 13.19
CA PRO A 381 46.57 -15.05 14.48
C PRO A 381 45.62 -14.12 15.24
N TYR A 382 45.53 -14.31 16.55
CA TYR A 382 44.76 -13.48 17.47
C TYR A 382 45.52 -13.25 18.78
N SER A 383 45.13 -12.21 19.50
CA SER A 383 45.54 -11.95 20.89
C SER A 383 44.33 -12.08 21.82
N VAL A 384 44.58 -12.44 23.08
CA VAL A 384 43.54 -12.56 24.11
C VAL A 384 43.77 -11.46 25.14
N ASN A 385 42.72 -10.73 25.49
CA ASN A 385 42.78 -9.71 26.54
C ASN A 385 42.29 -10.25 27.90
N ASP A 386 42.40 -9.43 28.96
CA ASP A 386 42.03 -9.79 30.34
C ASP A 386 40.54 -10.15 30.52
N ALA A 387 39.69 -9.82 29.53
CA ALA A 387 38.27 -10.14 29.52
C ALA A 387 37.94 -11.43 28.73
N ASN A 388 38.94 -12.26 28.41
CA ASN A 388 38.84 -13.44 27.54
C ASN A 388 38.27 -13.13 26.15
N SER A 389 38.48 -11.90 25.66
CA SER A 389 38.10 -11.50 24.31
C SER A 389 39.27 -11.73 23.34
N PHE A 390 38.97 -12.42 22.25
CA PHE A 390 39.88 -12.77 21.17
C PHE A 390 39.87 -11.66 20.12
N THR A 391 40.95 -10.90 20.03
CA THR A 391 41.12 -9.84 19.04
C THR A 391 41.97 -10.33 17.87
N ILE A 392 41.41 -10.33 16.67
CA ILE A 392 42.11 -10.83 15.48
C ILE A 392 43.22 -9.84 15.10
N SER A 393 44.46 -10.35 15.00
CA SER A 393 45.63 -9.54 14.67
C SER A 393 45.89 -9.46 13.16
N ASP A 394 45.26 -10.33 12.37
CA ASP A 394 45.34 -10.31 10.91
C ASP A 394 44.65 -9.05 10.33
N PRO A 395 45.38 -8.20 9.57
CA PRO A 395 44.83 -6.98 8.98
C PRO A 395 43.59 -7.20 8.09
N ARG A 396 43.43 -8.39 7.48
CA ARG A 396 42.26 -8.73 6.65
C ARG A 396 40.95 -8.66 7.45
N PHE A 397 41.02 -8.97 8.74
CA PHE A 397 39.88 -9.05 9.65
C PHE A 397 39.94 -7.96 10.75
N ALA A 398 40.72 -6.90 10.53
CA ALA A 398 40.79 -5.74 11.41
C ALA A 398 39.42 -5.07 11.49
N GLY A 399 38.74 -5.26 12.62
CA GLY A 399 37.33 -4.91 12.86
C GLY A 399 36.53 -6.01 13.55
N ILE A 400 37.08 -7.23 13.65
CA ILE A 400 36.42 -8.38 14.27
C ILE A 400 37.04 -8.69 15.65
N GLN A 401 36.18 -8.81 16.66
CA GLN A 401 36.52 -9.30 18.00
C GLN A 401 35.54 -10.38 18.42
N ILE A 402 36.02 -11.44 19.05
CA ILE A 402 35.19 -12.57 19.49
C ILE A 402 35.25 -12.64 21.01
N THR A 403 34.08 -12.62 21.66
CA THR A 403 33.98 -12.63 23.11
C THR A 403 33.00 -13.72 23.53
N PRO A 404 33.43 -14.71 24.31
CA PRO A 404 32.51 -15.66 24.91
C PRO A 404 31.52 -14.96 25.84
N LYS A 405 30.25 -15.35 25.77
CA LYS A 405 29.18 -14.79 26.59
C LYS A 405 28.16 -15.86 26.93
N LEU A 406 27.58 -15.76 28.11
CA LEU A 406 26.47 -16.62 28.52
C LEU A 406 25.15 -15.89 28.27
N TYR A 407 24.21 -16.57 27.60
CA TYR A 407 22.86 -16.07 27.35
C TYR A 407 21.85 -17.13 27.78
N ASN A 408 21.09 -16.86 28.85
CA ASN A 408 20.12 -17.81 29.44
C ASN A 408 20.73 -19.21 29.63
N ASP A 409 21.90 -19.29 30.28
CA ASP A 409 22.64 -20.54 30.53
C ASP A 409 23.18 -21.27 29.30
N VAL A 410 23.07 -20.67 28.11
CA VAL A 410 23.68 -21.17 26.86
C VAL A 410 24.99 -20.44 26.61
N ILE A 411 26.07 -21.19 26.37
CA ILE A 411 27.35 -20.62 25.98
C ILE A 411 27.24 -20.12 24.54
N CYS A 412 27.56 -18.84 24.35
CA CYS A 412 27.52 -18.15 23.08
C CYS A 412 28.87 -17.49 22.76
N LEU A 413 29.11 -17.25 21.48
CA LEU A 413 30.18 -16.43 20.96
C LEU A 413 29.57 -15.12 20.47
N ALA A 414 29.88 -14.00 21.14
CA ALA A 414 29.58 -12.67 20.64
C ALA A 414 30.71 -12.22 19.71
N ILE A 415 30.42 -12.12 18.42
CA ILE A 415 31.35 -11.65 17.40
C ILE A 415 31.02 -10.20 17.09
N ASN A 416 31.81 -9.29 17.63
CA ASN A 416 31.74 -7.88 17.30
C ASN A 416 32.36 -7.66 15.93
N ILE A 417 31.59 -7.12 14.98
CA ILE A 417 32.05 -6.76 13.64
C ILE A 417 31.72 -5.30 13.45
N ASP A 418 32.76 -4.45 13.35
CA ASP A 418 32.64 -3.00 13.18
C ASP A 418 31.66 -2.33 14.18
N GLY A 419 31.66 -2.80 15.42
CA GLY A 419 30.84 -2.26 16.51
C GLY A 419 29.46 -2.90 16.68
N LYS A 420 29.04 -3.84 15.83
CA LYS A 420 27.82 -4.65 16.03
C LYS A 420 28.16 -6.04 16.56
N ASP A 421 27.49 -6.45 17.63
CA ASP A 421 27.57 -7.82 18.15
C ASP A 421 26.66 -8.77 17.38
N TRP A 422 27.26 -9.83 16.82
CA TRP A 422 26.58 -10.99 16.25
C TRP A 422 26.78 -12.18 17.19
N ILE A 423 25.70 -12.65 17.82
CA ILE A 423 25.79 -13.65 18.87
C ILE A 423 25.42 -15.02 18.31
N PHE A 424 26.29 -16.01 18.49
CA PHE A 424 26.09 -17.36 17.97
C PHE A 424 26.24 -18.44 19.05
N SER A 425 25.57 -19.58 18.88
CA SER A 425 25.81 -20.77 19.69
C SER A 425 25.68 -22.05 18.85
N ASN A 426 26.53 -23.03 19.09
CA ASN A 426 26.47 -24.38 18.51
C ASN A 426 25.93 -25.44 19.49
N GLN A 427 25.45 -25.03 20.68
CA GLN A 427 24.99 -25.94 21.74
C GLN A 427 23.52 -26.38 21.61
N LEU A 428 22.86 -26.13 20.47
CA LEU A 428 21.42 -26.39 20.28
C LEU A 428 21.09 -27.79 19.73
N GLY A 429 22.09 -28.66 19.60
CA GLY A 429 21.87 -30.11 19.47
C GLY A 429 22.08 -30.74 18.10
N ASP A 430 22.42 -29.98 17.06
CA ASP A 430 22.70 -30.50 15.70
C ASP A 430 24.14 -30.22 15.22
N ASN A 431 25.04 -29.83 16.13
CA ASN A 431 26.45 -29.47 15.88
C ASN A 431 26.66 -28.32 14.89
N THR A 432 25.64 -27.48 14.67
CA THR A 432 25.76 -26.32 13.79
C THR A 432 25.46 -25.02 14.54
N PHE A 433 25.98 -23.89 14.04
CA PHE A 433 25.80 -22.60 14.71
C PHE A 433 24.40 -22.03 14.50
N TYR A 434 23.87 -21.34 15.50
CA TYR A 434 22.63 -20.58 15.43
C TYR A 434 22.89 -19.14 15.86
N TYR A 435 22.27 -18.19 15.15
CA TYR A 435 22.32 -16.78 15.44
C TYR A 435 21.21 -16.39 16.41
N LEU A 436 21.56 -15.72 17.51
CA LEU A 436 20.59 -15.09 18.40
C LEU A 436 20.13 -13.76 17.78
N ASN A 437 18.91 -13.76 17.26
CA ASN A 437 18.37 -12.61 16.54
C ASN A 437 17.85 -11.51 17.48
N ALA A 438 17.47 -10.36 16.91
CA ALA A 438 16.95 -9.21 17.64
C ALA A 438 15.62 -9.45 18.38
N LYS A 439 14.97 -10.61 18.20
CA LYS A 439 13.77 -11.04 18.94
C LYS A 439 14.10 -11.94 20.13
N GLY A 440 15.39 -12.17 20.41
CA GLY A 440 15.85 -13.05 21.50
C GLY A 440 15.70 -14.54 21.19
N LYS A 441 15.56 -14.90 19.91
CA LYS A 441 15.41 -16.29 19.45
C LYS A 441 16.60 -16.73 18.64
N PHE A 442 17.00 -17.99 18.82
CA PHE A 442 18.01 -18.62 17.98
C PHE A 442 17.41 -19.01 16.61
N ASP A 443 18.05 -18.59 15.52
CA ASP A 443 17.67 -18.94 14.15
C ASP A 443 18.90 -19.17 13.27
N LYS A 444 18.68 -19.74 12.08
CA LYS A 444 19.71 -19.85 11.05
C LYS A 444 19.78 -18.57 10.23
N ILE A 445 21.00 -18.09 9.98
CA ILE A 445 21.22 -17.06 8.95
C ILE A 445 21.13 -17.73 7.59
N LYS A 446 20.26 -17.21 6.72
CA LYS A 446 20.06 -17.70 5.36
C LYS A 446 20.08 -16.54 4.39
N THR A 447 21.15 -16.45 3.62
CA THR A 447 21.29 -15.44 2.58
C THR A 447 20.28 -15.66 1.46
N ALA A 448 19.55 -14.61 1.12
CA ALA A 448 18.49 -14.69 0.13
C ALA A 448 19.00 -14.59 -1.30
N ASP A 449 18.34 -15.32 -2.21
CA ASP A 449 18.44 -15.06 -3.64
C ASP A 449 18.07 -13.60 -3.92
N HIS A 450 18.87 -12.93 -4.75
CA HIS A 450 18.65 -11.54 -5.11
C HIS A 450 18.97 -11.29 -6.59
N VAL A 451 18.19 -10.42 -7.23
CA VAL A 451 18.37 -10.03 -8.64
C VAL A 451 17.94 -8.58 -8.81
N LEU A 452 18.69 -7.81 -9.62
CA LEU A 452 18.54 -6.36 -9.80
C LEU A 452 18.82 -5.58 -8.51
N PHE A 453 19.31 -4.34 -8.63
CA PHE A 453 19.70 -3.49 -7.49
C PHE A 453 20.83 -4.02 -6.62
N ASN A 454 21.65 -4.96 -7.12
CA ASN A 454 22.90 -5.37 -6.48
C ASN A 454 23.80 -4.13 -6.30
N ASP A 455 24.36 -3.95 -5.12
CA ASP A 455 25.10 -2.76 -4.69
C ASP A 455 24.24 -1.48 -4.60
N TYR A 456 22.95 -1.52 -4.92
CA TYR A 456 22.03 -0.38 -4.92
C TYR A 456 20.83 -0.63 -4.00
N GLU A 457 20.99 -1.44 -2.97
CA GLU A 457 19.96 -1.88 -2.02
C GLU A 457 19.27 -0.70 -1.31
N ASN A 458 20.00 0.39 -1.10
CA ASN A 458 19.49 1.61 -0.46
C ASN A 458 18.54 2.43 -1.36
N PHE A 459 18.36 2.03 -2.63
CA PHE A 459 17.49 2.72 -3.58
C PHE A 459 16.08 2.92 -3.03
N ALA A 460 15.54 4.13 -3.25
CA ALA A 460 14.19 4.53 -2.88
C ALA A 460 13.82 4.24 -1.41
N SER A 461 14.74 4.54 -0.48
CA SER A 461 14.59 4.29 0.97
C SER A 461 14.56 2.80 1.31
N GLY A 462 15.56 2.04 0.84
CA GLY A 462 15.72 0.60 1.13
C GLY A 462 14.80 -0.32 0.31
N ARG A 463 14.02 0.21 -0.64
CA ARG A 463 13.16 -0.61 -1.52
C ARG A 463 13.96 -1.42 -2.52
N GLY A 464 15.16 -0.98 -2.89
CA GLY A 464 16.08 -1.76 -3.71
C GLY A 464 16.35 -3.14 -3.10
N TYR A 465 16.67 -3.18 -1.80
CA TYR A 465 16.81 -4.42 -1.03
C TYR A 465 15.54 -5.28 -1.12
N ILE A 466 14.39 -4.73 -0.71
CA ILE A 466 13.13 -5.48 -0.66
C ILE A 466 12.77 -6.04 -2.04
N TRP A 467 12.89 -5.24 -3.11
CA TRP A 467 12.57 -5.65 -4.47
C TRP A 467 13.53 -6.70 -5.00
N SER A 468 14.84 -6.54 -4.74
CA SER A 468 15.85 -7.49 -5.19
C SER A 468 15.61 -8.91 -4.66
N ARG A 469 15.11 -9.05 -3.42
CA ARG A 469 14.75 -10.33 -2.80
C ARG A 469 13.32 -10.79 -3.13
N THR A 470 12.44 -9.85 -3.51
CA THR A 470 11.06 -10.17 -3.91
C THR A 470 10.97 -10.70 -5.34
N ILE A 471 11.74 -10.15 -6.28
CA ILE A 471 11.69 -10.53 -7.70
C ILE A 471 11.99 -12.02 -7.93
N PRO A 472 12.99 -12.63 -7.27
CA PRO A 472 13.24 -14.08 -7.35
C PRO A 472 12.02 -14.93 -6.95
N LEU A 473 11.22 -14.48 -5.97
CA LEU A 473 10.02 -15.20 -5.53
C LEU A 473 8.98 -15.35 -6.66
N LEU A 474 8.95 -14.44 -7.64
CA LEU A 474 8.03 -14.52 -8.78
C LEU A 474 8.21 -15.80 -9.61
N LYS A 475 9.44 -16.35 -9.66
CA LYS A 475 9.73 -17.61 -10.36
C LYS A 475 9.00 -18.80 -9.73
N LYS A 476 8.78 -18.75 -8.42
CA LYS A 476 8.04 -19.77 -7.66
C LYS A 476 6.52 -19.62 -7.80
N TYR A 477 6.05 -18.41 -8.08
CA TYR A 477 4.65 -18.02 -8.05
C TYR A 477 4.12 -17.59 -9.43
N VAL A 478 4.48 -18.34 -10.49
CA VAL A 478 4.06 -17.98 -11.86
C VAL A 478 2.56 -18.20 -12.06
N LEU A 479 2.06 -19.41 -11.78
CA LEU A 479 0.66 -19.78 -11.99
C LEU A 479 -0.24 -19.33 -10.83
N LEU A 480 0.03 -19.86 -9.64
CA LEU A 480 -0.64 -19.50 -8.39
C LEU A 480 0.37 -18.85 -7.46
N GLY A 481 -0.10 -17.85 -6.73
CA GLY A 481 0.69 -17.15 -5.73
C GLY A 481 0.79 -17.89 -4.40
N SER A 482 1.44 -17.24 -3.44
CA SER A 482 1.59 -17.73 -2.08
C SER A 482 0.31 -17.64 -1.24
N GLY A 483 -0.75 -16.98 -1.73
CA GLY A 483 -1.98 -16.68 -1.01
C GLY A 483 -2.14 -15.19 -0.74
N ALA A 484 -3.37 -14.73 -0.55
CA ALA A 484 -3.63 -13.37 -0.09
C ALA A 484 -2.96 -13.14 1.28
N ASP A 485 -2.42 -11.94 1.51
CA ASP A 485 -1.78 -11.55 2.78
C ASP A 485 -0.60 -12.45 3.25
N SER A 486 -0.04 -13.31 2.40
CA SER A 486 1.04 -14.22 2.80
C SER A 486 2.46 -13.71 2.56
N PHE A 487 2.62 -12.46 2.07
CA PHE A 487 3.93 -11.95 1.65
C PHE A 487 4.97 -12.03 2.77
N THR A 488 4.62 -11.62 3.99
CA THR A 488 5.50 -11.63 5.17
C THR A 488 6.07 -13.02 5.46
N LEU A 489 5.30 -14.07 5.15
CA LEU A 489 5.63 -15.48 5.42
C LEU A 489 6.53 -16.10 4.35
N VAL A 490 6.61 -15.50 3.17
CA VAL A 490 7.42 -16.00 2.05
C VAL A 490 8.63 -15.13 1.75
N PHE A 491 8.63 -13.89 2.23
CA PHE A 491 9.81 -13.03 2.20
C PHE A 491 10.92 -13.64 3.09
N PRO A 492 12.19 -13.63 2.66
CA PRO A 492 13.29 -14.27 3.40
C PRO A 492 13.70 -13.43 4.62
N GLN A 493 12.97 -13.56 5.72
CA GLN A 493 13.24 -12.82 6.98
C GLN A 493 14.57 -13.21 7.65
N GLN A 494 15.17 -14.34 7.23
CA GLN A 494 16.45 -14.84 7.74
C GLN A 494 17.69 -14.28 7.03
N ASP A 495 17.51 -13.35 6.10
CA ASP A 495 18.59 -12.65 5.38
C ASP A 495 19.23 -11.56 6.28
N TYR A 496 19.56 -11.94 7.52
CA TYR A 496 19.91 -11.03 8.63
C TYR A 496 21.08 -10.10 8.32
N VAL A 497 22.11 -10.61 7.64
CA VAL A 497 23.29 -9.81 7.24
C VAL A 497 22.87 -8.69 6.29
N ASN A 498 22.09 -9.02 5.26
CA ASN A 498 21.68 -8.03 4.27
C ASN A 498 20.56 -7.12 4.78
N LEU A 499 19.67 -7.59 5.67
CA LEU A 499 18.74 -6.74 6.40
C LEU A 499 19.48 -5.69 7.22
N TYR A 500 20.53 -6.07 7.95
CA TYR A 500 21.38 -5.14 8.67
C TYR A 500 22.06 -4.14 7.73
N ASN A 501 22.68 -4.62 6.65
CA ASN A 501 23.37 -3.78 5.67
C ASN A 501 22.42 -2.79 4.97
N ALA A 502 21.13 -3.14 4.82
CA ALA A 502 20.08 -2.28 4.26
C ALA A 502 19.38 -1.38 5.31
N GLY A 503 19.80 -1.43 6.58
CA GLY A 503 19.23 -0.61 7.66
C GLY A 503 17.89 -1.10 8.22
N PHE A 504 17.52 -2.36 7.97
CA PHE A 504 16.31 -3.01 8.45
C PHE A 504 16.54 -3.96 9.62
N ASP A 505 17.65 -3.79 10.35
CA ASP A 505 18.01 -4.67 11.47
C ASP A 505 16.89 -4.78 12.51
N GLY A 506 16.51 -6.00 12.85
CA GLY A 506 15.40 -6.30 13.76
C GLY A 506 14.00 -5.85 13.30
N GLN A 507 13.86 -5.28 12.10
CA GLN A 507 12.57 -4.91 11.52
C GLN A 507 11.96 -6.10 10.76
N LEU A 508 10.63 -6.18 10.77
CA LEU A 508 9.90 -7.17 10.02
C LEU A 508 9.48 -6.59 8.66
N ILE A 509 9.87 -7.24 7.56
CA ILE A 509 9.41 -6.83 6.24
C ILE A 509 8.02 -7.43 6.00
N THR A 510 6.98 -6.63 6.20
CA THR A 510 5.59 -7.09 6.06
C THR A 510 5.07 -6.98 4.63
N ARG A 511 5.63 -6.07 3.80
CA ARG A 511 5.14 -5.76 2.46
C ARG A 511 6.28 -5.49 1.47
N PRO A 512 6.07 -5.74 0.15
CA PRO A 512 7.08 -5.44 -0.87
C PRO A 512 7.13 -3.96 -1.24
N HIS A 513 6.21 -3.14 -0.70
CA HIS A 513 6.21 -1.71 -0.97
C HIS A 513 6.06 -1.39 -2.48
N ASN A 514 5.36 -2.27 -3.17
CA ASN A 514 5.04 -2.22 -4.60
C ASN A 514 3.84 -3.13 -4.84
N MET A 515 2.71 -2.55 -5.26
CA MET A 515 1.45 -3.25 -5.46
C MET A 515 1.56 -4.36 -6.51
N TYR A 516 2.37 -4.17 -7.55
CA TYR A 516 2.55 -5.14 -8.62
C TYR A 516 3.31 -6.38 -8.15
N LEU A 517 4.42 -6.17 -7.42
CA LEU A 517 5.18 -7.26 -6.81
C LEU A 517 4.34 -8.01 -5.77
N GLN A 518 3.53 -7.27 -4.99
CA GLN A 518 2.59 -7.87 -4.04
C GLN A 518 1.60 -8.79 -4.74
N ILE A 519 0.92 -8.30 -5.78
CA ILE A 519 -0.02 -9.09 -6.58
C ILE A 519 0.67 -10.32 -7.19
N GLY A 520 1.86 -10.14 -7.77
CA GLY A 520 2.63 -11.22 -8.41
C GLY A 520 3.04 -12.32 -7.43
N VAL A 521 3.44 -11.99 -6.21
CA VAL A 521 3.85 -12.98 -5.19
C VAL A 521 2.65 -13.62 -4.48
N GLN A 522 1.60 -12.84 -4.18
CA GLN A 522 0.46 -13.33 -3.38
C GLN A 522 -0.60 -14.04 -4.23
N SER A 523 -0.91 -13.53 -5.42
CA SER A 523 -1.94 -14.09 -6.31
C SER A 523 -1.40 -14.72 -7.59
N GLY A 524 -0.09 -14.57 -7.86
CA GLY A 524 0.61 -15.18 -8.99
C GLY A 524 0.87 -14.21 -10.15
N VAL A 525 1.88 -14.50 -10.97
CA VAL A 525 2.26 -13.68 -12.13
C VAL A 525 1.14 -13.61 -13.17
N ILE A 526 0.39 -14.69 -13.41
CA ILE A 526 -0.78 -14.67 -14.30
C ILE A 526 -1.87 -13.74 -13.76
N SER A 527 -2.08 -13.72 -12.44
CA SER A 527 -3.03 -12.83 -11.79
C SER A 527 -2.63 -11.36 -11.96
N LEU A 528 -1.33 -11.05 -11.81
CA LEU A 528 -0.78 -9.73 -12.12
C LEU A 528 -1.03 -9.33 -13.58
N ILE A 529 -0.82 -10.24 -14.53
CA ILE A 529 -1.10 -9.98 -15.95
C ILE A 529 -2.60 -9.71 -16.16
N ALA A 530 -3.49 -10.44 -15.50
CA ALA A 530 -4.93 -10.23 -15.59
C ALA A 530 -5.35 -8.85 -15.04
N PHE A 531 -4.78 -8.45 -13.90
CA PHE A 531 -4.96 -7.11 -13.32
C PHE A 531 -4.46 -6.01 -14.26
N LEU A 532 -3.25 -6.15 -14.81
CA LEU A 532 -2.70 -5.20 -15.77
C LEU A 532 -3.51 -5.15 -17.06
N ALA A 533 -3.97 -6.29 -17.57
CA ALA A 533 -4.83 -6.36 -18.76
C ALA A 533 -6.16 -5.63 -18.54
N PHE A 534 -6.79 -5.78 -17.37
CA PHE A 534 -7.98 -5.00 -17.02
C PHE A 534 -7.71 -3.50 -17.12
N TYR A 535 -6.62 -3.03 -16.49
CA TYR A 535 -6.27 -1.61 -16.49
C TYR A 535 -5.89 -1.10 -17.89
N ILE A 536 -5.13 -1.87 -18.67
CA ILE A 536 -4.73 -1.52 -20.04
C ILE A 536 -5.96 -1.41 -20.95
N LEU A 537 -6.93 -2.33 -20.87
CA LEU A 537 -8.17 -2.24 -21.63
C LEU A 537 -8.97 -0.98 -21.26
N TYR A 538 -9.06 -0.67 -19.97
CA TYR A 538 -9.67 0.58 -19.50
C TYR A 538 -8.91 1.81 -20.03
N PHE A 539 -7.58 1.81 -19.93
CA PHE A 539 -6.71 2.88 -20.41
C PHE A 539 -6.91 3.14 -21.90
N ILE A 540 -6.84 2.10 -22.74
CA ILE A 540 -7.06 2.22 -24.19
C ILE A 540 -8.46 2.78 -24.49
N SER A 541 -9.48 2.34 -23.75
CA SER A 541 -10.84 2.87 -23.88
C SER A 541 -10.91 4.36 -23.54
N CYS A 542 -10.25 4.80 -22.47
CA CYS A 542 -10.19 6.21 -22.08
C CYS A 542 -9.45 7.06 -23.12
N ILE A 543 -8.30 6.60 -23.63
CA ILE A 543 -7.58 7.29 -24.70
C ILE A 543 -8.52 7.51 -25.89
N LYS A 544 -9.17 6.45 -26.39
CA LYS A 544 -10.06 6.54 -27.55
C LYS A 544 -11.23 7.51 -27.33
N LEU A 545 -11.84 7.50 -26.14
CA LEU A 545 -13.00 8.35 -25.83
C LEU A 545 -12.63 9.81 -25.57
N TYR A 546 -11.48 10.08 -24.95
CA TYR A 546 -11.15 11.42 -24.44
C TYR A 546 -10.07 12.16 -25.23
N TRP A 547 -9.34 11.50 -26.16
CA TRP A 547 -8.26 12.11 -26.94
C TRP A 547 -8.65 13.42 -27.65
N ARG A 548 -9.90 13.50 -28.11
CA ARG A 548 -10.51 14.68 -28.76
C ARG A 548 -11.83 15.10 -28.09
N GLY A 549 -12.01 14.75 -26.81
CA GLY A 549 -13.25 15.01 -26.09
C GLY A 549 -13.55 16.51 -25.95
N THR A 550 -14.80 16.91 -26.19
CA THR A 550 -15.31 18.27 -25.92
C THR A 550 -15.76 18.47 -24.48
N PHE A 551 -15.98 17.35 -23.76
CA PHE A 551 -16.40 17.30 -22.35
C PHE A 551 -17.73 18.02 -22.07
N ASP A 552 -18.70 17.90 -22.99
CA ASP A 552 -19.97 18.64 -22.94
C ASP A 552 -20.94 18.15 -21.85
N ASN A 553 -20.82 16.88 -21.44
CA ASN A 553 -21.69 16.25 -20.45
C ASN A 553 -20.90 15.71 -19.26
N PHE A 554 -21.58 15.49 -18.13
CA PHE A 554 -20.87 15.12 -16.90
C PHE A 554 -20.27 13.71 -16.94
N PHE A 555 -20.81 12.80 -17.76
CA PHE A 555 -20.16 11.51 -17.99
C PHE A 555 -18.74 11.67 -18.54
N SER A 556 -18.59 12.44 -19.62
CA SER A 556 -17.27 12.67 -20.22
C SER A 556 -16.32 13.43 -19.28
N GLN A 557 -16.84 14.38 -18.49
CA GLN A 557 -16.06 15.13 -17.50
C GLN A 557 -15.58 14.25 -16.33
N ALA A 558 -16.49 13.48 -15.72
CA ALA A 558 -16.15 12.57 -14.62
C ALA A 558 -15.25 11.43 -15.10
N GLY A 559 -15.48 10.90 -16.31
CA GLY A 559 -14.70 9.80 -16.85
C GLY A 559 -13.24 10.17 -17.13
N VAL A 560 -12.98 11.34 -17.73
CA VAL A 560 -11.59 11.81 -17.91
C VAL A 560 -10.93 12.16 -16.58
N ALA A 561 -11.69 12.72 -15.63
CA ALA A 561 -11.18 13.01 -14.28
C ALA A 561 -10.75 11.73 -13.56
N ILE A 562 -11.62 10.72 -13.51
CA ILE A 562 -11.31 9.39 -12.93
C ILE A 562 -10.10 8.77 -13.64
N PHE A 563 -10.05 8.83 -14.97
CA PHE A 563 -8.93 8.28 -15.73
C PHE A 563 -7.59 8.85 -15.27
N ILE A 564 -7.47 10.18 -15.17
CA ILE A 564 -6.26 10.86 -14.70
C ILE A 564 -5.93 10.45 -13.26
N GLY A 565 -6.91 10.43 -12.35
CA GLY A 565 -6.70 10.02 -10.96
C GLY A 565 -6.23 8.56 -10.83
N THR A 566 -6.82 7.65 -11.60
CA THR A 566 -6.42 6.24 -11.58
C THR A 566 -5.01 6.03 -12.15
N ILE A 567 -4.57 6.81 -13.14
CA ILE A 567 -3.17 6.77 -13.61
C ILE A 567 -2.22 7.14 -12.48
N ALA A 568 -2.54 8.22 -11.75
CA ALA A 568 -1.75 8.67 -10.61
C ALA A 568 -1.67 7.60 -9.51
N TYR A 569 -2.78 6.92 -9.22
CA TYR A 569 -2.81 5.79 -8.27
C TYR A 569 -1.94 4.62 -8.73
N MET A 570 -2.04 4.21 -10.01
CA MET A 570 -1.22 3.11 -10.55
C MET A 570 0.28 3.45 -10.51
N ILE A 571 0.66 4.70 -10.78
CA ILE A 571 2.04 5.15 -10.64
C ILE A 571 2.47 5.14 -9.16
N ALA A 572 1.63 5.62 -8.25
CA ALA A 572 1.91 5.59 -6.82
C ALA A 572 2.08 4.14 -6.31
N GLY A 573 1.40 3.17 -6.92
CA GLY A 573 1.53 1.74 -6.66
C GLY A 573 2.86 1.09 -7.08
N ILE A 574 3.72 1.78 -7.82
CA ILE A 574 5.11 1.33 -8.06
C ILE A 574 5.91 1.41 -6.75
N SER A 575 5.62 2.43 -5.95
CA SER A 575 6.30 2.71 -4.69
C SER A 575 5.35 2.67 -3.50
N ASN A 576 4.24 1.96 -3.60
CA ASN A 576 3.34 1.64 -2.49
C ASN A 576 2.63 0.33 -2.79
N ASP A 577 2.33 -0.40 -1.75
CA ASP A 577 1.52 -1.62 -1.76
C ASP A 577 0.00 -1.30 -1.74
N SER A 578 -0.83 -2.32 -1.99
CA SER A 578 -2.28 -2.20 -1.80
C SER A 578 -2.60 -2.10 -0.32
N THR A 579 -3.68 -1.39 0.01
CA THR A 579 -4.14 -1.28 1.40
C THR A 579 -5.63 -1.03 1.45
N ILE A 580 -6.28 -1.67 2.42
CA ILE A 580 -7.71 -1.51 2.73
C ILE A 580 -8.10 -0.06 3.04
N THR A 581 -7.14 0.82 3.35
CA THR A 581 -7.40 2.23 3.67
C THR A 581 -7.67 3.09 2.43
N VAL A 582 -7.13 2.71 1.25
CA VAL A 582 -7.21 3.52 0.01
C VAL A 582 -7.74 2.73 -1.17
N ALA A 583 -7.37 1.44 -1.31
CA ALA A 583 -7.78 0.60 -2.43
C ALA A 583 -9.30 0.55 -2.66
N PRO A 584 -10.18 0.46 -1.63
CA PRO A 584 -11.62 0.45 -1.87
C PRO A 584 -12.12 1.70 -2.63
N VAL A 585 -11.56 2.87 -2.35
CA VAL A 585 -11.91 4.13 -3.04
C VAL A 585 -11.48 4.08 -4.51
N PHE A 586 -10.27 3.58 -4.78
CA PHE A 586 -9.79 3.34 -6.14
C PHE A 586 -10.72 2.40 -6.91
N TRP A 587 -11.13 1.28 -6.30
CA TRP A 587 -12.00 0.29 -6.94
C TRP A 587 -13.42 0.83 -7.22
N VAL A 588 -13.97 1.68 -6.34
CA VAL A 588 -15.22 2.42 -6.64
C VAL A 588 -15.03 3.32 -7.85
N LEU A 589 -13.96 4.12 -7.87
CA LEU A 589 -13.72 5.09 -8.94
C LEU A 589 -13.48 4.41 -10.30
N ILE A 590 -12.66 3.37 -10.36
CA ILE A 590 -12.44 2.63 -11.62
C ILE A 590 -13.71 1.90 -12.07
N GLY A 591 -14.54 1.39 -11.15
CA GLY A 591 -15.87 0.86 -11.46
C GLY A 591 -16.78 1.90 -12.12
N ILE A 592 -16.81 3.12 -11.57
CA ILE A 592 -17.52 4.25 -12.19
C ILE A 592 -16.95 4.55 -13.59
N GLY A 593 -15.62 4.64 -13.72
CA GLY A 593 -14.94 4.94 -14.98
C GLY A 593 -15.24 3.92 -16.08
N VAL A 594 -15.16 2.62 -15.78
CA VAL A 594 -15.51 1.55 -16.72
C VAL A 594 -16.97 1.65 -17.15
N THR A 595 -17.87 1.97 -16.22
CA THR A 595 -19.30 2.14 -16.49
C THR A 595 -19.58 3.33 -17.41
N ILE A 596 -18.91 4.46 -17.16
CA ILE A 596 -18.96 5.64 -18.03
C ILE A 596 -18.52 5.28 -19.44
N ASN A 597 -17.36 4.63 -19.58
CA ASN A 597 -16.81 4.26 -20.89
C ASN A 597 -17.78 3.37 -21.68
N PHE A 598 -18.35 2.37 -21.02
CA PHE A 598 -19.35 1.49 -21.62
C PHE A 598 -20.58 2.25 -22.12
N LYS A 599 -21.12 3.17 -21.30
CA LYS A 599 -22.30 3.97 -21.67
C LYS A 599 -22.00 4.97 -22.77
N LEU A 600 -20.85 5.63 -22.74
CA LEU A 600 -20.45 6.57 -23.80
C LEU A 600 -20.28 5.85 -25.14
N LYS A 601 -19.65 4.66 -25.14
CA LYS A 601 -19.50 3.85 -26.36
C LYS A 601 -20.85 3.42 -26.93
N LYS A 602 -21.76 2.94 -26.09
CA LYS A 602 -23.12 2.56 -26.53
C LYS A 602 -23.92 3.75 -27.07
N ARG A 603 -23.69 4.96 -26.56
CA ARG A 603 -24.30 6.20 -27.06
C ARG A 603 -23.70 6.70 -28.38
N SER A 604 -22.48 6.29 -28.75
CA SER A 604 -21.88 6.63 -30.03
C SER A 604 -22.20 5.63 -31.14
N GLU A 605 -22.61 4.41 -30.77
CA GLU A 605 -22.99 3.34 -31.70
C GLU A 605 -24.49 3.37 -32.06
N ASN A 606 -25.31 4.05 -31.25
CA ASN A 606 -26.71 4.37 -31.49
C ASN A 606 -26.85 5.81 -31.99
#